data_AF-A0A849C594-F1
#
_entry.id   AF-A0A849C594-F1
#
_cell.length_a   1.000
_cell.length_b   1.000
_cell.length_c   1.000
_cell.angle_alpha   90.00
_cell.angle_beta   90.00
_cell.angle_gamma   90.00
#
_symmetry.space_group_name_H-M   'P 1'
#
loop_
_entity.id
_entity.type
_entity.pdbx_description
1 polymer ?
#
loop_
_entity_poly.entity_id
_entity_poly.type
_entity_poly.pdbx_seq_one_letter_code
_entity_poly.pdbx_strand_id
1 'polypeptide(L)'
;MAEPVGGRTWREFLDLLLEQHRRRARLNPERYPLTLPNPGATEQQLRDAEDRLGFRLDPQYREFLSIADGWNRYDLCTDLLGTGDLGIGPRWDEAVESLHWFVDDIGPDTARRLGIPDDYASSYLPIADRLCLLLRDTAQGPAGSIFSLYVDFGGGIWGDLHSYLMAELRFIVRLTDEAVLGPHSETWDRDIRIDPPTLTDIIAKLVDLSVHAYPDQPVQPNRGADPARLDALDRDLAGALHPEHRELLSITDGLSTPEPMLGRVLAVDDLGDGTHWHNALTHAQHIEDDYFGGLAGEATRTGGHRPPPKPPVRERILRVPAVPFSVHEGRVYGIDTGTGMVRELLDDAFIPGAFPGYAISYGTVREHLLTVCDRLRGLGIANRPSNTERDA
;
A
#
# COMPACT_ATOMS: atom_id res chain seq x y z
N MET A 1 11.62 -18.68 21.97
CA MET A 1 10.55 -19.60 21.56
C MET A 1 9.24 -18.91 21.86
N ALA A 2 8.29 -18.95 20.93
CA ALA A 2 6.98 -18.35 21.10
C ALA A 2 6.08 -19.25 21.95
N GLU A 3 5.30 -18.63 22.83
CA GLU A 3 4.34 -19.35 23.69
C GLU A 3 3.10 -19.76 22.89
N PRO A 4 2.50 -20.94 23.17
CA PRO A 4 1.22 -21.34 22.59
C PRO A 4 0.11 -20.32 22.89
N VAL A 5 -0.77 -20.07 21.92
CA VAL A 5 -1.91 -19.15 22.06
C VAL A 5 -3.22 -19.87 22.37
N GLY A 6 -3.20 -21.20 22.37
CA GLY A 6 -4.34 -22.05 22.70
C GLY A 6 -5.13 -22.46 21.46
N GLY A 7 -5.48 -23.75 21.40
CA GLY A 7 -6.17 -24.28 20.23
C GLY A 7 -7.57 -23.73 19.93
N ARG A 8 -8.20 -22.95 20.83
CA ARG A 8 -9.43 -22.19 20.49
C ARG A 8 -9.10 -21.04 19.55
N THR A 9 -8.08 -20.25 19.89
CA THR A 9 -7.61 -19.09 19.13
C THR A 9 -7.26 -19.49 17.70
N TRP A 10 -6.53 -20.59 17.53
CA TRP A 10 -6.21 -21.12 16.20
C TRP A 10 -7.42 -21.54 15.37
N ARG A 11 -8.42 -22.18 16.00
CA ARG A 11 -9.65 -22.56 15.31
C ARG A 11 -10.45 -21.34 14.87
N GLU A 12 -10.56 -20.32 15.71
CA GLU A 12 -11.21 -19.05 15.36
C GLU A 12 -10.49 -18.36 14.18
N PHE A 13 -9.16 -18.33 14.20
CA PHE A 13 -8.36 -17.85 13.07
C PHE A 13 -8.63 -18.63 11.77
N LEU A 14 -8.58 -19.97 11.82
CA LEU A 14 -8.80 -20.81 10.65
C LEU A 14 -10.23 -20.67 10.10
N ASP A 15 -11.23 -20.54 10.97
CA ASP A 15 -12.63 -20.32 10.57
C ASP A 15 -12.78 -18.99 9.83
N LEU A 16 -12.14 -17.92 10.32
CA LEU A 16 -12.15 -16.61 9.68
C LEU A 16 -11.44 -16.62 8.32
N LEU A 17 -10.27 -17.26 8.24
CA LEU A 17 -9.51 -17.39 7.00
C LEU A 17 -10.28 -18.24 5.97
N LEU A 18 -10.89 -19.34 6.40
CA LEU A 18 -11.70 -20.21 5.55
C LEU A 18 -12.94 -19.48 5.02
N GLU A 19 -13.55 -18.59 5.80
CA GLU A 19 -14.63 -17.76 5.27
C GLU A 19 -14.13 -16.83 4.16
N GLN A 20 -12.94 -16.24 4.27
CA GLN A 20 -12.38 -15.41 3.20
C GLN A 20 -12.12 -16.22 1.93
N HIS A 21 -11.61 -17.45 2.06
CA HIS A 21 -11.47 -18.40 0.95
C HIS A 21 -12.80 -18.68 0.26
N ARG A 22 -13.86 -18.97 1.04
CA ARG A 22 -15.20 -19.19 0.49
C ARG A 22 -15.73 -17.95 -0.23
N ARG A 23 -15.50 -16.76 0.33
CA ARG A 23 -15.90 -15.49 -0.31
C ARG A 23 -15.18 -15.28 -1.64
N ARG A 24 -13.85 -15.47 -1.70
CA ARG A 24 -13.06 -15.38 -2.95
C ARG A 24 -13.47 -16.43 -3.99
N ALA A 25 -13.69 -17.68 -3.57
CA ALA A 25 -14.13 -18.76 -4.45
C ALA A 25 -15.52 -18.50 -5.06
N ARG A 26 -16.44 -17.85 -4.33
CA ARG A 26 -17.73 -17.40 -4.87
C ARG A 26 -17.59 -16.32 -5.95
N LEU A 27 -16.56 -15.47 -5.87
CA LEU A 27 -16.30 -14.42 -6.86
C LEU A 27 -15.71 -14.97 -8.15
N ASN A 28 -14.67 -15.79 -8.04
CA ASN A 28 -14.02 -16.39 -9.20
C ASN A 28 -13.37 -17.74 -8.80
N PRO A 29 -14.09 -18.86 -8.96
CA PRO A 29 -13.61 -20.17 -8.52
C PRO A 29 -12.42 -20.69 -9.34
N GLU A 30 -12.23 -20.23 -10.58
CA GLU A 30 -11.08 -20.59 -11.41
C GLU A 30 -9.80 -19.91 -10.93
N ARG A 31 -9.91 -18.63 -10.54
CA ARG A 31 -8.78 -17.86 -10.00
C ARG A 31 -8.50 -18.19 -8.53
N TYR A 32 -9.54 -18.46 -7.75
CA TYR A 32 -9.49 -18.69 -6.31
C TYR A 32 -10.12 -20.04 -5.97
N PRO A 33 -9.45 -21.17 -6.29
CA PRO A 33 -9.98 -22.48 -5.93
C PRO A 33 -10.12 -22.60 -4.42
N LEU A 34 -11.26 -23.11 -3.95
CA LEU A 34 -11.49 -23.34 -2.54
C LEU A 34 -10.61 -24.51 -2.07
N THR A 35 -9.58 -24.20 -1.29
CA THR A 35 -8.77 -25.18 -0.57
C THR A 35 -9.14 -25.21 0.91
N LEU A 36 -8.76 -26.29 1.59
CA LEU A 36 -9.00 -26.47 3.01
C LEU A 36 -7.67 -26.70 3.73
N PRO A 37 -7.56 -26.32 5.03
CA PRO A 37 -6.44 -26.74 5.84
C PRO A 37 -6.41 -28.27 5.91
N ASN A 38 -5.20 -28.84 5.94
CA ASN A 38 -5.05 -30.26 6.19
C ASN A 38 -5.51 -30.59 7.61
N PRO A 39 -6.02 -31.82 7.85
CA PRO A 39 -6.31 -32.27 9.21
C PRO A 39 -5.09 -32.09 10.12
N GLY A 40 -5.32 -31.66 11.35
CA GLY A 40 -4.24 -31.45 12.33
C GLY A 40 -3.33 -32.67 12.51
N ALA A 41 -2.04 -32.39 12.66
CA ALA A 41 -0.99 -33.38 12.76
C ALA A 41 -1.14 -34.18 14.05
N THR A 42 -0.98 -35.49 13.95
CA THR A 42 -0.86 -36.35 15.14
C THR A 42 0.49 -36.11 15.83
N GLU A 43 0.55 -36.42 17.11
CA GLU A 43 1.80 -36.38 17.87
C GLU A 43 2.93 -37.23 17.26
N GLN A 44 2.59 -38.29 16.52
CA GLN A 44 3.60 -39.08 15.82
C GLN A 44 4.17 -38.31 14.61
N GLN A 45 3.32 -37.69 13.79
CA GLN A 45 3.75 -36.89 12.65
C GLN A 45 4.62 -35.70 13.08
N LEU A 46 4.25 -35.03 14.19
CA LEU A 46 5.05 -33.95 14.76
C LEU A 46 6.44 -34.44 15.18
N ARG A 47 6.54 -35.60 15.85
CA ARG A 47 7.82 -36.20 16.21
C ARG A 47 8.64 -36.60 14.99
N ASP A 48 8.02 -37.22 13.99
CA ASP A 48 8.70 -37.64 12.76
C ASP A 48 9.28 -36.43 12.00
N ALA A 49 8.58 -35.29 12.01
CA ALA A 49 9.09 -34.04 11.44
C ALA A 49 10.26 -33.46 12.27
N GLU A 50 10.14 -33.43 13.59
CA GLU A 50 11.22 -33.00 14.49
C GLU A 50 12.49 -33.87 14.34
N ASP A 51 12.33 -35.18 14.22
CA ASP A 51 13.44 -36.12 14.01
C ASP A 51 14.11 -35.89 12.64
N ARG A 52 13.33 -35.56 11.61
CA ARG A 52 13.84 -35.24 10.27
C ARG A 52 14.62 -33.93 10.24
N LEU A 53 14.12 -32.92 10.95
CA LEU A 53 14.77 -31.61 11.09
C LEU A 53 15.99 -31.66 12.02
N GLY A 54 16.04 -32.62 12.93
CA GLY A 54 17.10 -32.77 13.93
C GLY A 54 16.93 -31.84 15.15
N PHE A 55 15.77 -31.18 15.30
CA PHE A 55 15.47 -30.28 16.41
C PHE A 55 13.96 -30.25 16.70
N ARG A 56 13.60 -29.77 17.90
CA ARG A 56 12.19 -29.58 18.30
C ARG A 56 11.60 -28.35 17.64
N LEU A 57 10.36 -28.47 17.16
CA LEU A 57 9.63 -27.34 16.61
C LEU A 57 9.33 -26.32 17.71
N ASP A 58 9.19 -25.05 17.31
CA ASP A 58 8.70 -24.00 18.20
C ASP A 58 7.32 -24.39 18.78
N PRO A 59 7.07 -24.20 20.10
CA PRO A 59 5.84 -24.63 20.74
C PRO A 59 4.58 -24.07 20.10
N GLN A 60 4.61 -22.80 19.67
CA GLN A 60 3.47 -22.16 19.03
C GLN A 60 3.24 -22.75 17.63
N TYR A 61 4.30 -22.99 16.85
CA TYR A 61 4.18 -23.62 15.53
C TYR A 61 3.74 -25.09 15.62
N ARG A 62 4.26 -25.84 16.61
CA ARG A 62 3.83 -27.20 16.91
C ARG A 62 2.34 -27.26 17.28
N GLU A 63 1.86 -26.33 18.09
CA GLU A 63 0.43 -26.21 18.42
C GLU A 63 -0.40 -25.94 17.16
N PHE A 64 0.02 -25.00 16.31
CA PHE A 64 -0.66 -24.72 15.04
C PHE A 64 -0.77 -25.96 14.15
N LEU A 65 0.33 -26.69 13.94
CA LEU A 65 0.34 -27.91 13.12
C LEU A 65 -0.57 -29.02 13.69
N SER A 66 -0.72 -29.10 15.01
CA SER A 66 -1.65 -30.06 15.64
C SER A 66 -3.13 -29.78 15.33
N ILE A 67 -3.44 -28.60 14.79
CA ILE A 67 -4.78 -28.15 14.42
C ILE A 67 -4.95 -28.10 12.90
N ALA A 68 -3.93 -27.61 12.18
CA ALA A 68 -3.87 -27.57 10.73
C ALA A 68 -2.47 -27.94 10.23
N ASP A 69 -2.31 -29.16 9.69
CA ASP A 69 -1.03 -29.71 9.24
C ASP A 69 -0.62 -29.21 7.85
N GLY A 70 -0.46 -27.89 7.74
CA GLY A 70 -0.25 -27.21 6.46
C GLY A 70 -1.55 -26.91 5.72
N TRP A 71 -1.44 -26.11 4.66
CA TRP A 71 -2.58 -25.67 3.85
C TRP A 71 -2.10 -25.23 2.46
N ASN A 72 -2.57 -25.94 1.45
CA ASN A 72 -2.34 -25.59 0.05
C ASN A 72 -3.03 -24.28 -0.33
N ARG A 73 -2.28 -23.33 -0.89
CA ARG A 73 -2.73 -22.03 -1.37
C ARG A 73 -3.44 -21.25 -0.27
N TYR A 74 -2.94 -21.32 0.96
CA TYR A 74 -3.55 -20.69 2.13
C TYR A 74 -3.71 -19.16 1.93
N ASP A 75 -2.79 -18.52 1.20
CA ASP A 75 -2.97 -17.20 0.62
C ASP A 75 -2.54 -17.17 -0.84
N LEU A 76 -3.53 -17.25 -1.75
CA LEU A 76 -3.44 -17.17 -3.22
C LEU A 76 -2.40 -18.08 -3.91
N CYS A 77 -1.12 -17.79 -3.68
CA CYS A 77 0.04 -18.44 -4.28
C CYS A 77 0.97 -19.10 -3.26
N THR A 78 0.71 -18.96 -1.96
CA THR A 78 1.57 -19.53 -0.92
C THR A 78 0.95 -20.78 -0.28
N ASP A 79 1.78 -21.81 -0.10
CA ASP A 79 1.45 -23.04 0.63
C ASP A 79 2.06 -23.01 2.04
N LEU A 80 1.26 -23.25 3.09
CA LEU A 80 1.81 -23.56 4.42
C LEU A 80 2.31 -25.01 4.42
N LEU A 81 3.57 -25.20 4.79
CA LEU A 81 4.19 -26.51 4.87
C LEU A 81 3.63 -27.30 6.05
N GLY A 82 3.21 -28.53 5.80
CA GLY A 82 2.84 -29.48 6.85
C GLY A 82 4.03 -30.31 7.33
N THR A 83 3.85 -31.10 8.37
CA THR A 83 4.83 -32.08 8.88
C THR A 83 5.34 -33.05 7.80
N GLY A 84 4.52 -33.35 6.79
CA GLY A 84 4.91 -34.15 5.63
C GLY A 84 6.00 -33.48 4.78
N ASP A 85 5.93 -32.15 4.66
CA ASP A 85 6.81 -31.34 3.80
C ASP A 85 8.08 -30.88 4.54
N LEU A 86 8.04 -30.69 5.85
CA LEU A 86 9.18 -30.15 6.60
C LEU A 86 10.43 -31.04 6.46
N GLY A 87 11.53 -30.47 5.97
CA GLY A 87 12.81 -31.15 5.78
C GLY A 87 12.86 -32.12 4.58
N ILE A 88 11.83 -32.21 3.73
CA ILE A 88 11.83 -33.13 2.59
C ILE A 88 10.93 -32.71 1.44
N GLY A 89 11.34 -33.10 0.23
CA GLY A 89 10.47 -33.09 -0.94
C GLY A 89 10.36 -31.71 -1.61
N PRO A 90 9.61 -31.64 -2.72
CA PRO A 90 9.68 -30.51 -3.64
C PRO A 90 9.26 -29.18 -3.02
N ARG A 91 8.28 -29.19 -2.10
CA ARG A 91 7.82 -27.96 -1.43
C ARG A 91 8.83 -27.39 -0.45
N TRP A 92 9.55 -28.26 0.24
CA TRP A 92 10.66 -27.86 1.08
C TRP A 92 11.79 -27.28 0.25
N ASP A 93 12.15 -27.96 -0.84
CA ASP A 93 13.21 -27.53 -1.75
C ASP A 93 12.88 -26.14 -2.35
N GLU A 94 11.63 -25.91 -2.76
CA GLU A 94 11.16 -24.61 -3.27
C GLU A 94 11.20 -23.49 -2.22
N ALA A 95 10.81 -23.79 -0.97
CA ALA A 95 10.86 -22.81 0.12
C ALA A 95 12.30 -22.45 0.51
N VAL A 96 13.20 -23.44 0.49
CA VAL A 96 14.64 -23.22 0.69
C VAL A 96 15.24 -22.41 -0.47
N GLU A 97 14.89 -22.74 -1.71
CA GLU A 97 15.33 -21.98 -2.90
C GLU A 97 14.85 -20.53 -2.86
N SER A 98 13.62 -20.28 -2.42
CA SER A 98 13.06 -18.93 -2.27
C SER A 98 13.83 -18.10 -1.22
N LEU A 99 14.23 -18.72 -0.10
CA LEU A 99 15.10 -18.10 0.89
C LEU A 99 16.48 -17.76 0.31
N HIS A 100 17.08 -18.69 -0.45
CA HIS A 100 18.35 -18.44 -1.14
C HIS A 100 18.25 -17.27 -2.11
N TRP A 101 17.23 -17.29 -2.96
CA TRP A 101 16.99 -16.24 -3.95
C TRP A 101 16.79 -14.87 -3.29
N PHE A 102 16.02 -14.81 -2.20
CA PHE A 102 15.85 -13.58 -1.42
C PHE A 102 17.17 -13.02 -0.89
N VAL A 103 18.02 -13.86 -0.28
CA VAL A 103 19.31 -13.42 0.26
C VAL A 103 20.27 -12.97 -0.85
N ASP A 104 20.26 -13.65 -1.99
CA ASP A 104 21.05 -13.28 -3.16
C ASP A 104 20.58 -11.94 -3.77
N ASP A 105 19.27 -11.71 -3.85
CA ASP A 105 18.67 -10.49 -4.42
C ASP A 105 18.98 -9.24 -3.58
N ILE A 106 18.83 -9.31 -2.25
CA ILE A 106 19.16 -8.17 -1.37
C ILE A 106 20.67 -7.90 -1.31
N GLY A 107 21.48 -8.92 -1.63
CA GLY A 107 22.94 -8.88 -1.62
C GLY A 107 23.56 -8.89 -0.20
N PRO A 108 24.87 -9.18 -0.12
CA PRO A 108 25.56 -9.46 1.15
C PRO A 108 25.60 -8.25 2.10
N ASP A 109 25.65 -7.03 1.56
CA ASP A 109 25.69 -5.82 2.39
C ASP A 109 24.33 -5.50 3.02
N THR A 110 23.23 -5.74 2.30
CA THR A 110 21.89 -5.59 2.87
C THR A 110 21.60 -6.72 3.83
N ALA A 111 21.95 -7.97 3.50
CA ALA A 111 21.83 -9.10 4.42
C ALA A 111 22.55 -8.83 5.75
N ARG A 112 23.79 -8.31 5.72
CA ARG A 112 24.54 -7.93 6.91
C ARG A 112 23.88 -6.79 7.69
N ARG A 113 23.35 -5.75 7.01
CA ARG A 113 22.61 -4.64 7.65
C ARG A 113 21.33 -5.13 8.32
N LEU A 114 20.66 -6.10 7.70
CA LEU A 114 19.50 -6.76 8.27
C LEU A 114 19.88 -7.80 9.33
N GLY A 115 21.17 -8.08 9.58
CA GLY A 115 21.58 -9.05 10.59
C GLY A 115 21.29 -10.50 10.22
N ILE A 116 21.12 -10.79 8.93
CA ILE A 116 21.03 -12.16 8.39
C ILE A 116 22.43 -12.77 8.43
N PRO A 117 22.65 -13.89 9.13
CA PRO A 117 23.97 -14.51 9.23
C PRO A 117 24.36 -15.22 7.92
N ASP A 118 25.66 -15.37 7.67
CA ASP A 118 26.16 -16.07 6.48
C ASP A 118 25.69 -17.54 6.40
N ASP A 119 25.44 -18.17 7.55
CA ASP A 119 24.86 -19.52 7.69
C ASP A 119 23.33 -19.48 7.89
N TYR A 120 22.62 -18.55 7.27
CA TYR A 120 21.17 -18.36 7.44
C TYR A 120 20.35 -19.65 7.32
N ALA A 121 20.73 -20.58 6.44
CA ALA A 121 20.04 -21.87 6.33
C ALA A 121 19.97 -22.68 7.64
N SER A 122 20.86 -22.42 8.62
CA SER A 122 20.83 -23.02 9.96
C SER A 122 20.00 -22.22 10.98
N SER A 123 19.66 -20.98 10.64
CA SER A 123 18.98 -20.00 11.51
C SER A 123 17.48 -19.88 11.23
N TYR A 124 17.07 -20.22 10.01
CA TYR A 124 15.71 -20.06 9.53
C TYR A 124 15.13 -21.42 9.15
N LEU A 125 13.91 -21.67 9.61
CA LEU A 125 13.08 -22.79 9.19
C LEU A 125 12.02 -22.28 8.22
N PRO A 126 12.07 -22.62 6.93
CA PRO A 126 10.97 -22.35 6.02
C PRO A 126 9.71 -23.07 6.49
N ILE A 127 8.62 -22.32 6.63
CA ILE A 127 7.28 -22.84 6.95
C ILE A 127 6.26 -22.52 5.83
N ALA A 128 6.68 -21.71 4.86
CA ALA A 128 6.03 -21.47 3.57
C ALA A 128 7.09 -21.01 2.55
N ASP A 129 6.72 -20.87 1.28
CA ASP A 129 7.62 -20.40 0.20
C ASP A 129 8.30 -19.06 0.53
N ARG A 130 7.62 -18.16 1.25
CA ARG A 130 8.11 -16.82 1.61
C ARG A 130 8.04 -16.52 3.11
N LEU A 131 7.98 -17.55 3.94
CA LEU A 131 7.83 -17.41 5.38
C LEU A 131 8.81 -18.30 6.13
N CYS A 132 9.59 -17.70 7.02
CA CYS A 132 10.57 -18.40 7.82
C CYS A 132 10.35 -18.19 9.32
N LEU A 133 10.53 -19.24 10.10
CA LEU A 133 10.59 -19.19 11.56
C LEU A 133 12.05 -19.13 12.02
N LEU A 134 12.37 -18.26 12.98
CA LEU A 134 13.70 -18.17 13.55
C LEU A 134 13.96 -19.32 14.54
N LEU A 135 14.99 -20.10 14.28
CA LEU A 135 15.39 -21.23 15.13
C LEU A 135 16.26 -20.82 16.31
N ARG A 136 16.92 -19.66 16.21
CA ARG A 136 17.81 -19.11 17.23
C ARG A 136 17.66 -17.60 17.30
N ASP A 137 18.16 -17.02 18.38
CA ASP A 137 18.23 -15.57 18.51
C ASP A 137 19.15 -15.00 17.43
N THR A 138 18.68 -13.99 16.74
CA THR A 138 19.43 -13.24 15.73
C THR A 138 19.42 -11.76 16.09
N ALA A 139 20.18 -10.94 15.36
CA ALA A 139 20.09 -9.49 15.49
C ALA A 139 18.70 -8.94 15.13
N GLN A 140 17.91 -9.69 14.37
CA GLN A 140 16.57 -9.29 13.94
C GLN A 140 15.50 -9.57 15.01
N GLY A 141 15.69 -10.61 15.83
CA GLY A 141 14.69 -11.05 16.80
C GLY A 141 15.04 -12.38 17.47
N PRO A 142 14.31 -12.72 18.55
CA PRO A 142 14.52 -13.96 19.29
C PRO A 142 14.01 -15.19 18.52
N ALA A 143 14.45 -16.38 18.93
CA ALA A 143 13.93 -17.66 18.43
C ALA A 143 12.39 -17.73 18.58
N GLY A 144 11.70 -18.30 17.60
CA GLY A 144 10.23 -18.34 17.51
C GLY A 144 9.60 -17.14 16.78
N SER A 145 10.40 -16.11 16.47
CA SER A 145 9.96 -15.00 15.63
C SER A 145 9.73 -15.46 14.18
N ILE A 146 8.90 -14.72 13.45
CA ILE A 146 8.64 -14.95 12.02
C ILE A 146 9.34 -13.88 11.18
N PHE A 147 10.08 -14.33 10.18
CA PHE A 147 10.69 -13.51 9.15
C PHE A 147 9.94 -13.72 7.83
N SER A 148 9.34 -12.64 7.35
CA SER A 148 8.62 -12.62 6.07
C SER A 148 9.56 -12.16 4.97
N LEU A 149 9.65 -12.93 3.88
CA LEU A 149 10.43 -12.55 2.70
C LEU A 149 9.69 -11.50 1.83
N TYR A 150 8.41 -11.22 2.12
CA TYR A 150 7.68 -10.11 1.49
C TYR A 150 8.13 -8.76 2.06
N VAL A 151 8.86 -7.99 1.24
CA VAL A 151 9.30 -6.63 1.60
C VAL A 151 8.13 -5.64 1.56
N ASP A 152 7.19 -5.83 0.63
CA ASP A 152 6.04 -4.93 0.41
C ASP A 152 4.98 -5.01 1.53
N PHE A 153 5.00 -6.07 2.35
CA PHE A 153 4.07 -6.29 3.45
C PHE A 153 4.56 -5.70 4.79
N GLY A 154 5.28 -4.58 4.71
CA GLY A 154 5.98 -3.98 5.85
C GLY A 154 7.16 -4.83 6.30
N GLY A 155 7.88 -5.43 5.34
CA GLY A 155 8.90 -6.46 5.54
C GLY A 155 9.69 -6.35 6.84
N GLY A 156 9.84 -7.47 7.54
CA GLY A 156 10.47 -7.44 8.85
C GLY A 156 10.22 -8.69 9.69
N ILE A 157 10.63 -8.57 10.95
CA ILE A 157 10.43 -9.59 11.97
C ILE A 157 9.17 -9.34 12.77
N TRP A 158 8.40 -10.41 12.91
CA TRP A 158 7.23 -10.51 13.76
C TRP A 158 7.58 -11.33 14.99
N GLY A 159 7.06 -10.93 16.16
CA GLY A 159 7.42 -11.57 17.42
C GLY A 159 7.05 -13.05 17.50
N ASP A 160 6.02 -13.47 16.77
CA ASP A 160 5.49 -14.84 16.78
C ASP A 160 4.60 -15.11 15.54
N LEU A 161 4.26 -16.40 15.33
CA LEU A 161 3.47 -16.88 14.20
C LEU A 161 2.02 -16.39 14.24
N HIS A 162 1.40 -16.39 15.41
CA HIS A 162 0.02 -15.94 15.56
C HIS A 162 -0.14 -14.47 15.18
N SER A 163 0.77 -13.62 15.66
CA SER A 163 0.80 -12.19 15.35
C SER A 163 0.95 -11.93 13.85
N TYR A 164 1.84 -12.68 13.18
CA TYR A 164 2.01 -12.61 11.72
C TYR A 164 0.73 -13.03 10.98
N LEU A 165 0.22 -14.23 11.26
CA LEU A 165 -0.95 -14.78 10.57
C LEU A 165 -2.20 -13.93 10.80
N MET A 166 -2.38 -13.34 11.98
CA MET A 166 -3.47 -12.40 12.23
C MET A 166 -3.34 -11.10 11.43
N ALA A 167 -2.13 -10.60 11.21
CA ALA A 167 -1.91 -9.44 10.34
C ALA A 167 -2.19 -9.78 8.88
N GLU A 168 -1.76 -10.95 8.44
CA GLU A 168 -2.05 -11.47 7.11
C GLU A 168 -3.55 -11.69 6.88
N LEU A 169 -4.27 -12.27 7.85
CA LEU A 169 -5.73 -12.40 7.78
C LEU A 169 -6.42 -11.04 7.61
N ARG A 170 -5.99 -10.00 8.35
CA ARG A 170 -6.55 -8.64 8.17
C ARG A 170 -6.35 -8.14 6.75
N PHE A 171 -5.18 -8.39 6.17
CA PHE A 171 -4.92 -8.04 4.77
C PHE A 171 -5.80 -8.83 3.81
N ILE A 172 -5.93 -10.15 4.01
CA ILE A 172 -6.76 -11.04 3.20
C ILE A 172 -8.22 -10.60 3.24
N VAL A 173 -8.74 -10.24 4.42
CA VAL A 173 -10.09 -9.69 4.61
C VAL A 173 -10.25 -8.43 3.77
N ARG A 174 -9.36 -7.44 3.90
CA ARG A 174 -9.38 -6.21 3.10
C ARG A 174 -9.42 -6.48 1.60
N LEU A 175 -8.49 -7.28 1.10
CA LEU A 175 -8.44 -7.61 -0.33
C LEU A 175 -9.71 -8.35 -0.79
N THR A 176 -10.28 -9.19 0.07
CA THR A 176 -11.52 -9.90 -0.24
C THR A 176 -12.70 -8.95 -0.25
N ASP A 177 -12.78 -8.01 0.70
CA ASP A 177 -13.81 -6.98 0.75
C ASP A 177 -13.73 -6.09 -0.49
N GLU A 178 -12.55 -5.65 -0.91
CA GLU A 178 -12.35 -4.91 -2.16
C GLU A 178 -12.76 -5.73 -3.39
N ALA A 179 -12.46 -7.04 -3.42
CA ALA A 179 -12.85 -7.89 -4.54
C ALA A 179 -14.37 -8.13 -4.59
N VAL A 180 -15.03 -8.29 -3.44
CA VAL A 180 -16.46 -8.56 -3.33
C VAL A 180 -17.27 -7.28 -3.56
N LEU A 181 -16.93 -6.23 -2.83
CA LEU A 181 -17.67 -4.98 -2.77
C LEU A 181 -17.10 -3.93 -3.73
N GLY A 182 -15.99 -4.18 -4.42
CA GLY A 182 -15.38 -3.19 -5.31
C GLY A 182 -14.43 -2.22 -4.59
N PRO A 183 -13.77 -1.33 -5.36
CA PRO A 183 -12.82 -0.37 -4.81
C PRO A 183 -13.51 0.59 -3.83
N HIS A 184 -12.75 1.10 -2.86
CA HIS A 184 -13.21 2.01 -1.81
C HIS A 184 -14.29 1.45 -0.86
N SER A 185 -14.60 0.14 -0.94
CA SER A 185 -15.67 -0.49 -0.18
C SER A 185 -15.54 -0.28 1.31
N GLU A 186 -14.32 -0.33 1.85
CA GLU A 186 -14.11 -0.17 3.27
C GLU A 186 -14.46 1.24 3.77
N THR A 187 -14.28 2.27 2.94
CA THR A 187 -14.59 3.66 3.28
C THR A 187 -16.08 3.96 3.20
N TRP A 188 -16.76 3.31 2.25
CA TRP A 188 -18.16 3.58 1.92
C TRP A 188 -19.15 2.54 2.46
N ASP A 189 -18.66 1.43 2.98
CA ASP A 189 -19.43 0.30 3.51
C ASP A 189 -20.48 -0.27 2.53
N ARG A 190 -20.20 -0.14 1.23
CA ARG A 190 -21.07 -0.60 0.13
C ARG A 190 -20.31 -0.68 -1.19
N ASP A 191 -20.88 -1.39 -2.16
CA ASP A 191 -20.35 -1.42 -3.52
C ASP A 191 -20.72 -0.17 -4.30
N ILE A 192 -19.79 0.78 -4.33
CA ILE A 192 -19.98 2.05 -5.01
C ILE A 192 -19.99 1.93 -6.54
N ARG A 193 -19.68 0.77 -7.13
CA ARG A 193 -19.86 0.57 -8.58
C ARG A 193 -21.34 0.44 -8.95
N ILE A 194 -22.14 -0.06 -8.02
CA ILE A 194 -23.60 -0.25 -8.20
C ILE A 194 -24.33 1.07 -7.97
N ASP A 195 -23.87 1.85 -6.98
CA ASP A 195 -24.46 3.14 -6.60
C ASP A 195 -23.34 4.16 -6.34
N PRO A 196 -22.77 4.77 -7.40
CA PRO A 196 -21.64 5.67 -7.25
C PRO A 196 -21.99 6.92 -6.43
N PRO A 197 -21.16 7.31 -5.44
CA PRO A 197 -21.38 8.56 -4.71
C PRO A 197 -21.23 9.76 -5.65
N THR A 198 -22.04 10.79 -5.42
CA THR A 198 -21.88 12.07 -6.10
C THR A 198 -20.63 12.80 -5.62
N LEU A 199 -20.13 13.80 -6.36
CA LEU A 199 -19.02 14.62 -5.85
C LEU A 199 -19.37 15.32 -4.54
N THR A 200 -20.64 15.68 -4.33
CA THR A 200 -21.12 16.23 -3.06
C THR A 200 -20.97 15.23 -1.92
N ASP A 201 -21.34 13.96 -2.15
CA ASP A 201 -21.17 12.91 -1.15
C ASP A 201 -19.70 12.68 -0.83
N ILE A 202 -18.83 12.68 -1.85
CA ILE A 202 -17.39 12.49 -1.69
C ILE A 202 -16.78 13.63 -0.85
N ILE A 203 -17.14 14.89 -1.13
CA ILE A 203 -16.65 16.03 -0.34
C ILE A 203 -17.17 15.96 1.10
N ALA A 204 -18.44 15.61 1.31
CA ALA A 204 -18.98 15.43 2.65
C ALA A 204 -18.25 14.33 3.43
N LYS A 205 -17.95 13.19 2.78
CA LYS A 205 -17.19 12.08 3.36
C LYS A 205 -15.76 12.49 3.69
N LEU A 206 -15.12 13.28 2.83
CA LEU A 206 -13.78 13.80 3.04
C LEU A 206 -13.73 14.72 4.27
N VAL A 207 -14.72 15.60 4.44
CA VAL A 207 -14.86 16.44 5.65
C VAL A 207 -15.03 15.58 6.90
N ASP A 208 -15.96 14.63 6.89
CA ASP A 208 -16.22 13.72 8.01
C ASP A 208 -14.95 12.97 8.46
N LEU A 209 -14.25 12.34 7.52
CA LEU A 209 -13.03 11.60 7.82
C LEU A 209 -11.90 12.52 8.31
N SER A 210 -11.80 13.74 7.81
CA SER A 210 -10.77 14.69 8.21
C SER A 210 -10.89 15.15 9.66
N VAL A 211 -12.11 15.23 10.20
CA VAL A 211 -12.34 15.58 11.62
C VAL A 211 -11.67 14.57 12.56
N HIS A 212 -11.56 13.31 12.13
CA HIS A 212 -10.93 12.26 12.92
C HIS A 212 -9.44 12.11 12.65
N ALA A 213 -9.02 12.24 11.38
CA ALA A 213 -7.61 12.11 11.03
C ALA A 213 -6.78 13.34 11.45
N TYR A 214 -7.36 14.55 11.35
CA TYR A 214 -6.72 15.83 11.57
C TYR A 214 -7.65 16.79 12.34
N PRO A 215 -7.92 16.55 13.64
CA PRO A 215 -8.90 17.31 14.41
C PRO A 215 -8.58 18.81 14.54
N ASP A 216 -7.29 19.19 14.49
CA ASP A 216 -6.85 20.58 14.60
C ASP A 216 -6.99 21.37 13.29
N GLN A 217 -7.07 20.65 12.16
CA GLN A 217 -7.17 21.25 10.84
C GLN A 217 -8.09 20.40 9.95
N PRO A 218 -9.38 20.25 10.29
CA PRO A 218 -10.29 19.50 9.44
C PRO A 218 -10.44 20.19 8.09
N VAL A 219 -10.76 19.41 7.07
CA VAL A 219 -11.01 19.93 5.73
C VAL A 219 -12.23 20.83 5.76
N GLN A 220 -12.11 22.02 5.17
CA GLN A 220 -13.20 22.98 5.06
C GLN A 220 -13.42 23.31 3.58
N PRO A 221 -14.54 22.87 2.99
CA PRO A 221 -14.90 23.24 1.63
C PRO A 221 -15.26 24.72 1.58
N ASN A 222 -14.76 25.40 0.55
CA ASN A 222 -15.18 26.75 0.23
C ASN A 222 -16.60 26.73 -0.35
N ARG A 223 -17.23 27.90 -0.41
CA ARG A 223 -18.47 28.04 -1.18
C ARG A 223 -18.18 27.74 -2.65
N GLY A 224 -19.01 26.92 -3.28
CA GLY A 224 -18.94 26.65 -4.71
C GLY A 224 -19.03 27.91 -5.58
N ALA A 225 -18.33 27.89 -6.71
CA ALA A 225 -18.34 28.96 -7.69
C ALA A 225 -19.71 29.07 -8.38
N ASP A 226 -20.11 30.30 -8.68
CA ASP A 226 -21.35 30.52 -9.43
C ASP A 226 -21.21 30.11 -10.91
N PRO A 227 -22.32 29.78 -11.60
CA PRO A 227 -22.28 29.32 -12.99
C PRO A 227 -21.65 30.32 -13.96
N ALA A 228 -21.84 31.62 -13.75
CA ALA A 228 -21.32 32.65 -14.64
C ALA A 228 -19.79 32.72 -14.58
N ARG A 229 -19.22 32.53 -13.39
CA ARG A 229 -17.78 32.46 -13.17
C ARG A 229 -17.18 31.18 -13.78
N LEU A 230 -17.87 30.05 -13.66
CA LEU A 230 -17.46 28.81 -14.33
C LEU A 230 -17.54 28.92 -15.86
N ASP A 231 -18.54 29.61 -16.41
CA ASP A 231 -18.65 29.90 -17.85
C ASP A 231 -17.56 30.86 -18.34
N ALA A 232 -17.11 31.79 -17.50
CA ALA A 232 -15.97 32.65 -17.81
C ALA A 232 -14.67 31.83 -17.83
N LEU A 233 -14.42 31.04 -16.78
CA LEU A 233 -13.25 30.16 -16.68
C LEU A 233 -13.15 29.21 -17.88
N ASP A 234 -14.24 28.53 -18.24
CA ASP A 234 -14.21 27.58 -19.33
C ASP A 234 -13.90 28.27 -20.68
N ARG A 235 -14.40 29.50 -20.90
CA ARG A 235 -14.02 30.30 -22.06
C ARG A 235 -12.54 30.69 -22.05
N ASP A 236 -12.00 31.07 -20.91
CA ASP A 236 -10.59 31.44 -20.75
C ASP A 236 -9.67 30.21 -20.97
N LEU A 237 -10.15 29.02 -20.62
CA LEU A 237 -9.52 27.74 -20.90
C LEU A 237 -9.85 27.18 -22.29
N ALA A 238 -10.48 27.97 -23.17
CA ALA A 238 -10.87 27.57 -24.53
C ALA A 238 -11.72 26.29 -24.61
N GLY A 239 -12.59 26.06 -23.62
CA GLY A 239 -13.46 24.88 -23.54
C GLY A 239 -12.79 23.64 -22.95
N ALA A 240 -11.59 23.79 -22.36
CA ALA A 240 -10.83 22.66 -21.83
C ALA A 240 -11.22 22.27 -20.39
N LEU A 241 -12.19 22.94 -19.76
CA LEU A 241 -12.58 22.63 -18.39
C LEU A 241 -13.36 21.31 -18.35
N HIS A 242 -12.74 20.26 -17.83
CA HIS A 242 -13.38 18.95 -17.72
C HIS A 242 -14.68 19.00 -16.88
N PRO A 243 -15.75 18.28 -17.26
CA PRO A 243 -17.04 18.33 -16.55
C PRO A 243 -16.96 18.01 -15.05
N GLU A 244 -16.15 17.02 -14.65
CA GLU A 244 -15.98 16.70 -13.22
C GLU A 244 -15.24 17.81 -12.45
N HIS A 245 -14.30 18.52 -13.11
CA HIS A 245 -13.62 19.66 -12.49
C HIS A 245 -14.60 20.81 -12.30
N ARG A 246 -15.40 21.10 -13.33
CA ARG A 246 -16.45 22.10 -13.28
C ARG A 246 -17.49 21.80 -12.18
N GLU A 247 -17.92 20.55 -12.07
CA GLU A 247 -18.83 20.11 -11.01
C GLU A 247 -18.19 20.29 -9.63
N LEU A 248 -16.94 19.87 -9.46
CA LEU A 248 -16.22 20.07 -8.20
C LEU A 248 -16.14 21.55 -7.81
N LEU A 249 -15.76 22.43 -8.72
CA LEU A 249 -15.69 23.87 -8.47
C LEU A 249 -17.06 24.48 -8.13
N SER A 250 -18.14 23.93 -8.70
CA SER A 250 -19.51 24.33 -8.34
C SER A 250 -19.94 23.88 -6.94
N ILE A 251 -19.29 22.85 -6.39
CA ILE A 251 -19.51 22.36 -5.02
C ILE A 251 -18.60 23.11 -4.04
N THR A 252 -17.32 23.25 -4.38
CA THR A 252 -16.29 23.91 -3.57
C THR A 252 -15.29 24.66 -4.46
N ASP A 253 -15.25 25.99 -4.37
CA ASP A 253 -14.31 26.83 -5.12
C ASP A 253 -12.93 26.82 -4.44
N GLY A 254 -12.17 25.77 -4.73
CA GLY A 254 -10.94 25.42 -4.00
C GLY A 254 -11.24 24.64 -2.71
N LEU A 255 -10.25 23.86 -2.28
CA LEU A 255 -10.34 23.00 -1.10
C LEU A 255 -8.95 22.87 -0.47
N SER A 256 -8.82 23.26 0.79
CA SER A 256 -7.57 23.05 1.53
C SER A 256 -7.69 21.76 2.33
N THR A 257 -6.73 20.87 2.14
CA THR A 257 -6.62 19.62 2.90
C THR A 257 -5.35 19.60 3.73
N PRO A 258 -5.34 18.90 4.89
CA PRO A 258 -4.13 18.70 5.68
C PRO A 258 -3.00 18.10 4.87
N GLU A 259 -1.78 18.48 5.19
CA GLU A 259 -0.60 17.81 4.65
C GLU A 259 -0.35 16.49 5.42
N PRO A 260 0.10 15.41 4.75
CA PRO A 260 0.58 15.34 3.36
C PRO A 260 -0.46 14.74 2.37
N MET A 261 -1.71 15.23 2.37
CA MET A 261 -2.81 14.60 1.60
C MET A 261 -2.95 15.08 0.15
N LEU A 262 -4.05 15.74 -0.19
CA LEU A 262 -4.30 16.32 -1.51
C LEU A 262 -3.64 17.72 -1.65
N GLY A 263 -3.18 18.27 -0.52
CA GLY A 263 -2.73 19.66 -0.43
C GLY A 263 -3.89 20.60 -0.69
N ARG A 264 -3.77 21.44 -1.72
CA ARG A 264 -4.78 22.42 -2.11
C ARG A 264 -5.35 22.09 -3.48
N VAL A 265 -6.66 21.83 -3.55
CA VAL A 265 -7.41 21.95 -4.81
C VAL A 265 -7.56 23.42 -5.12
N LEU A 266 -7.20 23.80 -6.34
CA LEU A 266 -7.16 25.19 -6.79
C LEU A 266 -8.58 25.75 -6.93
N ALA A 267 -8.77 27.00 -6.50
CA ALA A 267 -9.98 27.76 -6.77
C ALA A 267 -9.95 28.31 -8.21
N VAL A 268 -11.07 28.81 -8.72
CA VAL A 268 -11.16 29.41 -10.06
C VAL A 268 -10.07 30.47 -10.29
N ASP A 269 -9.81 31.33 -9.31
CA ASP A 269 -8.78 32.40 -9.43
C ASP A 269 -7.34 31.86 -9.44
N ASP A 270 -7.16 30.61 -9.03
CA ASP A 270 -5.85 29.96 -9.02
C ASP A 270 -5.57 29.20 -10.33
N LEU A 271 -6.59 28.97 -11.16
CA LEU A 271 -6.46 28.25 -12.43
C LEU A 271 -5.84 29.17 -13.50
N GLY A 272 -4.66 28.82 -13.99
CA GLY A 272 -3.91 29.63 -14.97
C GLY A 272 -2.70 30.32 -14.32
N ASP A 273 -2.60 31.64 -14.39
CA ASP A 273 -1.50 32.43 -13.77
C ASP A 273 -1.82 32.87 -12.33
N GLY A 274 -2.68 32.14 -11.63
CA GLY A 274 -3.06 32.44 -10.25
C GLY A 274 -1.90 32.29 -9.25
N THR A 275 -2.03 32.94 -8.10
CA THR A 275 -0.92 33.06 -7.13
C THR A 275 -0.53 31.70 -6.54
N HIS A 276 -1.50 30.84 -6.18
CA HIS A 276 -1.18 29.54 -5.62
C HIS A 276 -0.50 28.61 -6.64
N TRP A 277 -0.92 28.65 -7.90
CA TRP A 277 -0.27 27.91 -8.98
C TRP A 277 1.16 28.40 -9.22
N HIS A 278 1.37 29.71 -9.32
CA HIS A 278 2.70 30.28 -9.52
C HIS A 278 3.67 29.89 -8.39
N ASN A 279 3.21 30.02 -7.14
CA ASN A 279 4.00 29.66 -5.97
C ASN A 279 4.36 28.17 -5.96
N ALA A 280 3.43 27.30 -6.35
CA ALA A 280 3.69 25.87 -6.43
C ALA A 280 4.75 25.53 -7.49
N LEU A 281 4.70 26.17 -8.66
CA LEU A 281 5.71 26.01 -9.71
C LEU A 281 7.09 26.50 -9.26
N THR A 282 7.16 27.64 -8.56
CA THR A 282 8.40 28.17 -8.00
C THR A 282 8.97 27.23 -6.94
N HIS A 283 8.13 26.68 -6.07
CA HIS A 283 8.57 25.75 -5.04
C HIS A 283 9.06 24.42 -5.64
N ALA A 284 8.35 23.87 -6.63
CA ALA A 284 8.79 22.69 -7.38
C ALA A 284 10.14 22.91 -8.07
N GLN A 285 10.37 24.10 -8.64
CA GLN A 285 11.66 24.46 -9.22
C GLN A 285 12.78 24.43 -8.18
N HIS A 286 12.55 25.00 -6.99
CA HIS A 286 13.53 24.97 -5.90
C HIS A 286 13.88 23.54 -5.45
N ILE A 287 12.88 22.67 -5.29
CA ILE A 287 13.11 21.27 -4.90
C ILE A 287 13.94 20.53 -5.95
N GLU A 288 13.66 20.70 -7.24
CA GLU A 288 14.48 20.10 -8.29
C GLU A 288 15.91 20.66 -8.30
N ASP A 289 16.07 21.99 -8.19
CA ASP A 289 17.39 22.63 -8.19
C ASP A 289 18.25 22.12 -7.02
N ASP A 290 17.66 21.94 -5.84
CA ASP A 290 18.34 21.39 -4.67
C ASP A 290 18.73 19.92 -4.89
N TYR A 291 17.81 19.09 -5.39
CA TYR A 291 18.06 17.67 -5.65
C TYR A 291 19.15 17.45 -6.71
N PHE A 292 19.03 18.10 -7.88
CA PHE A 292 20.00 17.98 -8.97
C PHE A 292 21.31 18.72 -8.68
N GLY A 293 21.28 19.79 -7.89
CA GLY A 293 22.46 20.45 -7.34
C GLY A 293 23.27 19.49 -6.46
N GLY A 294 22.61 18.74 -5.58
CA GLY A 294 23.22 17.70 -4.76
C GLY A 294 23.89 16.60 -5.59
N LEU A 295 23.17 16.05 -6.58
CA LEU A 295 23.70 15.02 -7.49
C LEU A 295 24.88 15.51 -8.32
N ALA A 296 24.83 16.74 -8.83
CA ALA A 296 25.94 17.34 -9.57
C ALA A 296 27.17 17.56 -8.66
N GLY A 297 26.95 17.96 -7.40
CA GLY A 297 28.00 18.09 -6.40
C GLY A 297 28.63 16.74 -6.05
N GLU A 298 27.83 15.68 -5.94
CA GLU A 298 28.31 14.32 -5.73
C GLU A 298 29.09 13.77 -6.93
N ALA A 299 28.57 13.90 -8.15
CA ALA A 299 29.26 13.52 -9.37
C ALA A 299 30.62 14.23 -9.51
N THR A 300 30.69 15.52 -9.13
CA THR A 300 31.95 16.27 -9.12
C THR A 300 32.94 15.70 -8.11
N ARG A 301 32.49 15.28 -6.92
CA ARG A 301 33.34 14.67 -5.88
C ARG A 301 33.83 13.26 -6.25
N THR A 302 33.00 12.48 -6.93
CA THR A 302 33.29 11.07 -7.26
C THR A 302 33.86 10.87 -8.66
N GLY A 303 33.99 11.94 -9.46
CA GLY A 303 34.39 11.83 -10.87
C GLY A 303 33.32 11.19 -11.77
N GLY A 304 32.07 11.16 -11.31
CA GLY A 304 30.93 10.59 -12.01
C GLY A 304 30.37 11.48 -13.12
N HIS A 305 29.45 10.93 -13.92
CA HIS A 305 28.79 11.66 -14.99
C HIS A 305 27.81 12.71 -14.44
N ARG A 306 27.95 13.97 -14.87
CA ARG A 306 27.03 15.04 -14.49
C ARG A 306 25.79 15.01 -15.39
N PRO A 307 24.56 14.95 -14.83
CA PRO A 307 23.35 14.99 -15.64
C PRO A 307 23.23 16.33 -16.39
N PRO A 308 22.66 16.34 -17.61
CA PRO A 308 22.44 17.57 -18.37
C PRO A 308 21.44 18.49 -17.65
N PRO A 309 21.56 19.82 -17.82
CA PRO A 309 20.60 20.77 -17.25
C PRO A 309 19.21 20.57 -17.86
N LYS A 310 18.17 20.56 -17.01
CA LYS A 310 16.78 20.47 -17.43
C LYS A 310 16.23 21.85 -17.80
N PRO A 311 15.27 21.94 -18.75
CA PRO A 311 14.46 23.14 -18.90
C PRO A 311 13.68 23.46 -17.60
N PRO A 312 13.39 24.74 -17.32
CA PRO A 312 12.65 25.14 -16.14
C PRO A 312 11.31 24.39 -15.99
N VAL A 313 10.93 24.08 -14.75
CA VAL A 313 9.69 23.39 -14.38
C VAL A 313 8.48 23.99 -15.09
N ARG A 314 8.32 25.32 -15.03
CA ARG A 314 7.21 26.03 -15.68
C ARG A 314 7.17 25.79 -17.19
N GLU A 315 8.32 25.81 -17.86
CA GLU A 315 8.39 25.59 -19.31
C GLU A 315 7.96 24.17 -19.69
N ARG A 316 8.34 23.17 -18.88
CA ARG A 316 7.98 21.78 -19.14
C ARG A 316 6.50 21.52 -18.89
N ILE A 317 5.96 22.01 -17.77
CA ILE A 317 4.53 21.85 -17.43
C ILE A 317 3.61 22.52 -18.44
N LEU A 318 3.97 23.70 -18.97
CA LEU A 318 3.17 24.40 -19.99
C LEU A 318 3.02 23.61 -21.31
N ARG A 319 3.83 22.57 -21.53
CA ARG A 319 3.74 21.69 -22.70
C ARG A 319 2.82 20.49 -22.48
N VAL A 320 2.41 20.23 -21.24
CA VAL A 320 1.49 19.14 -20.90
C VAL A 320 0.06 19.62 -21.16
N PRO A 321 -0.75 18.90 -21.95
CA PRO A 321 -2.13 19.30 -22.26
C PRO A 321 -3.06 19.02 -21.07
N ALA A 322 -2.88 19.76 -19.98
CA ALA A 322 -3.66 19.60 -18.75
C ALA A 322 -4.08 20.96 -18.17
N VAL A 323 -5.26 21.01 -17.56
CA VAL A 323 -5.71 22.15 -16.76
C VAL A 323 -5.21 21.97 -15.33
N PRO A 324 -4.61 22.99 -14.68
CA PRO A 324 -4.22 22.91 -13.26
C PRO A 324 -5.37 22.41 -12.38
N PHE A 325 -5.07 21.61 -11.35
CA PHE A 325 -6.10 21.01 -10.50
C PHE A 325 -5.78 21.13 -9.02
N SER A 326 -4.64 20.59 -8.58
CA SER A 326 -4.23 20.65 -7.19
C SER A 326 -2.72 20.76 -7.04
N VAL A 327 -2.28 21.22 -5.87
CA VAL A 327 -0.86 21.41 -5.54
C VAL A 327 -0.58 20.89 -4.14
N HIS A 328 0.56 20.21 -3.98
CA HIS A 328 0.95 19.59 -2.71
C HIS A 328 2.48 19.48 -2.63
N GLU A 329 3.13 20.15 -1.67
CA GLU A 329 4.58 20.07 -1.37
C GLU A 329 5.48 19.65 -2.54
N GLY A 330 5.73 20.57 -3.47
CA GLY A 330 6.62 20.33 -4.61
C GLY A 330 6.02 19.52 -5.76
N ARG A 331 4.82 18.95 -5.58
CA ARG A 331 4.04 18.27 -6.61
C ARG A 331 2.94 19.17 -7.13
N VAL A 332 2.70 19.07 -8.43
CA VAL A 332 1.64 19.80 -9.12
C VAL A 332 0.82 18.85 -9.97
N TYR A 333 -0.50 18.91 -9.81
CA TYR A 333 -1.43 18.04 -10.50
C TYR A 333 -2.28 18.82 -11.49
N GLY A 334 -2.59 18.18 -12.61
CA GLY A 334 -3.51 18.71 -13.61
C GLY A 334 -4.44 17.64 -14.15
N ILE A 335 -5.53 18.09 -14.74
CA ILE A 335 -6.50 17.25 -15.42
C ILE A 335 -6.20 17.29 -16.91
N ASP A 336 -5.82 16.14 -17.47
CA ASP A 336 -5.55 15.99 -18.89
C ASP A 336 -6.80 16.32 -19.72
N THR A 337 -6.64 17.19 -20.72
CA THR A 337 -7.76 17.75 -21.48
C THR A 337 -8.40 16.76 -22.46
N GLY A 338 -7.70 15.69 -22.81
CA GLY A 338 -8.22 14.64 -23.70
C GLY A 338 -8.91 13.50 -22.97
N THR A 339 -8.42 13.14 -21.78
CA THR A 339 -8.83 11.96 -21.01
C THR A 339 -9.63 12.28 -19.76
N GLY A 340 -9.56 13.51 -19.25
CA GLY A 340 -10.18 13.90 -17.98
C GLY A 340 -9.51 13.31 -16.74
N MET A 341 -8.34 12.69 -16.90
CA MET A 341 -7.60 12.03 -15.83
C MET A 341 -6.71 13.02 -15.07
N VAL A 342 -6.66 12.88 -13.75
CA VAL A 342 -5.72 13.59 -12.88
C VAL A 342 -4.32 12.98 -13.04
N ARG A 343 -3.32 13.83 -13.26
CA ARG A 343 -1.92 13.46 -13.47
C ARG A 343 -0.98 14.36 -12.67
N GLU A 344 0.16 13.81 -12.27
CA GLU A 344 1.27 14.56 -11.70
C GLU A 344 2.10 15.14 -12.87
N LEU A 345 2.13 16.47 -12.97
CA LEU A 345 2.62 17.13 -14.18
C LEU A 345 4.15 17.16 -14.28
N LEU A 346 4.86 16.95 -13.18
CA LEU A 346 6.34 16.93 -13.19
C LEU A 346 6.85 15.60 -13.75
N ASP A 347 6.21 14.49 -13.38
CA ASP A 347 6.46 13.14 -13.90
C ASP A 347 6.17 13.10 -15.41
N ASP A 348 5.02 13.64 -15.83
CA ASP A 348 4.66 13.77 -17.25
C ASP A 348 5.67 14.65 -18.02
N ALA A 349 6.18 15.69 -17.36
CA ALA A 349 7.19 16.61 -17.91
C ALA A 349 8.63 16.07 -17.87
N PHE A 350 8.89 14.98 -17.13
CA PHE A 350 10.25 14.47 -16.89
C PHE A 350 10.70 13.41 -17.90
N ILE A 351 9.80 12.77 -18.64
CA ILE A 351 10.17 11.70 -19.58
C ILE A 351 9.94 12.11 -21.05
N PRO A 352 10.94 12.70 -21.74
CA PRO A 352 10.85 12.93 -23.18
C PRO A 352 10.77 11.59 -23.92
N GLY A 353 9.61 11.26 -24.47
CA GLY A 353 9.43 10.07 -25.29
C GLY A 353 9.13 8.78 -24.53
N ALA A 354 8.71 8.82 -23.25
CA ALA A 354 8.05 7.66 -22.66
C ALA A 354 6.78 7.36 -23.46
N PHE A 355 6.59 6.07 -23.76
CA PHE A 355 5.36 5.53 -24.31
C PHE A 355 4.14 6.15 -23.61
N PRO A 356 3.03 6.45 -24.33
CA PRO A 356 1.81 7.10 -23.82
C PRO A 356 1.06 6.33 -22.70
N GLY A 357 1.71 5.45 -21.94
CA GLY A 357 1.13 4.66 -20.84
C GLY A 357 1.93 4.64 -19.53
N TYR A 358 3.01 5.43 -19.38
CA TYR A 358 3.78 5.50 -18.11
C TYR A 358 3.44 6.71 -17.23
N ALA A 359 2.54 7.60 -17.67
CA ALA A 359 2.01 8.65 -16.80
C ALA A 359 1.26 7.99 -15.63
N ILE A 360 1.65 8.30 -14.40
CA ILE A 360 0.92 7.84 -13.21
C ILE A 360 -0.40 8.61 -13.17
N SER A 361 -1.45 8.01 -13.72
CA SER A 361 -2.80 8.52 -13.60
C SER A 361 -3.37 8.14 -12.24
N TYR A 362 -4.01 9.10 -11.60
CA TYR A 362 -4.77 8.88 -10.37
C TYR A 362 -6.28 8.76 -10.64
N GLY A 363 -6.66 8.35 -11.85
CA GLY A 363 -8.05 8.25 -12.30
C GLY A 363 -8.68 9.60 -12.64
N THR A 364 -10.01 9.65 -12.69
CA THR A 364 -10.77 10.90 -12.87
C THR A 364 -10.73 11.75 -11.59
N VAL A 365 -11.35 12.93 -11.59
CA VAL A 365 -11.44 13.78 -10.39
C VAL A 365 -12.15 13.03 -9.26
N ARG A 366 -13.24 12.33 -9.56
CA ARG A 366 -13.97 11.50 -8.59
C ARG A 366 -13.08 10.40 -8.01
N GLU A 367 -12.43 9.62 -8.86
CA GLU A 367 -11.55 8.52 -8.43
C GLU A 367 -10.39 9.01 -7.56
N HIS A 368 -9.80 10.15 -7.95
CA HIS A 368 -8.73 10.78 -7.18
C HIS A 368 -9.20 11.16 -5.77
N LEU A 369 -10.38 11.79 -5.65
CA LEU A 369 -10.96 12.16 -4.35
C LEU A 369 -11.42 10.94 -3.53
N LEU A 370 -11.91 9.87 -4.18
CA LEU A 370 -12.22 8.60 -3.51
C LEU A 370 -10.97 7.97 -2.89
N THR A 371 -9.86 7.96 -3.62
CA THR A 371 -8.54 7.50 -3.12
C THR A 371 -8.07 8.34 -1.93
N VAL A 372 -8.32 9.65 -1.94
CA VAL A 372 -8.00 10.54 -0.80
C VAL A 372 -8.85 10.18 0.44
N CYS A 373 -10.13 9.85 0.26
CA CYS A 373 -10.99 9.40 1.35
C CYS A 373 -10.47 8.09 1.97
N ASP A 374 -10.01 7.13 1.17
CA ASP A 374 -9.42 5.88 1.68
C ASP A 374 -8.18 6.14 2.53
N ARG A 375 -7.29 7.05 2.07
CA ARG A 375 -6.10 7.45 2.83
C ARG A 375 -6.48 8.11 4.16
N LEU A 376 -7.47 9.01 4.14
CA LEU A 376 -7.97 9.67 5.35
C LEU A 376 -8.50 8.68 6.37
N ARG A 377 -9.28 7.71 5.91
CA ARG A 377 -9.80 6.65 6.77
C ARG A 377 -8.68 5.83 7.42
N GLY A 378 -7.65 5.47 6.65
CA GLY A 378 -6.48 4.77 7.18
C GLY A 378 -5.78 5.54 8.29
N LEU A 379 -5.57 6.85 8.10
CA LEU A 379 -4.95 7.73 9.10
C LEU A 379 -5.83 7.91 10.35
N GLY A 380 -7.14 8.08 10.17
CA GLY A 380 -8.09 8.22 11.28
C GLY A 380 -8.17 6.97 12.16
N ILE A 381 -7.89 5.77 11.62
CA ILE A 381 -7.78 4.54 12.41
C ILE A 381 -6.45 4.53 13.20
N ALA A 382 -5.34 4.92 12.56
CA ALA A 382 -4.03 4.97 13.21
C ALA A 382 -3.95 6.00 14.36
N ASN A 383 -4.68 7.12 14.24
CA ASN A 383 -4.69 8.20 15.23
C ASN A 383 -5.71 8.00 16.38
N ARG A 384 -6.46 6.89 16.41
CA ARG A 384 -7.28 6.56 17.59
C ARG A 384 -6.38 6.10 18.72
N PRO A 385 -6.48 6.69 19.94
CA PRO A 385 -5.73 6.18 21.08
C PRO A 385 -6.10 4.71 21.29
N SER A 386 -5.08 3.87 21.39
CA SER A 386 -5.26 2.46 21.72
C SER A 386 -6.13 2.33 22.98
N ASN A 387 -7.07 1.39 23.00
CA ASN A 387 -7.95 1.14 24.17
C ASN A 387 -7.18 0.83 25.47
N THR A 388 -5.85 0.68 25.40
CA THR A 388 -4.94 0.56 26.54
C THR A 388 -4.68 1.88 27.29
N GLU A 389 -5.04 3.05 26.75
CA GLU A 389 -4.81 4.35 27.42
C GLU A 389 -6.07 4.94 28.09
N ARG A 390 -7.22 4.26 28.05
CA ARG A 390 -8.45 4.74 28.72
C ARG A 390 -8.58 4.31 30.18
N ASP A 391 -7.72 3.42 30.67
CA ASP A 391 -7.74 2.91 32.05
C ASP A 391 -6.43 3.21 32.82
N ALA A 392 -5.77 4.35 32.54
CA ALA A 392 -4.65 4.86 33.33
C ALA A 392 -5.06 6.05 34.21
#